data_AF-A0A9J7E628-F1
#
_entry.id   AF-A0A9J7E628-F1
#
_cell.length_a   1.000
_cell.length_b   1.000
_cell.length_c   1.000
_cell.angle_alpha   90.00
_cell.angle_beta   90.00
_cell.angle_gamma   90.00
#
_symmetry.space_group_name_H-M   'P 1'
#
loop_
_entity.id
_entity.type
_entity.pdbx_description
1 polymer ?
#
loop_
_entity_poly.entity_id
_entity_poly.type
_entity_poly.pdbx_seq_one_letter_code
_entity_poly.pdbx_strand_id
1 'polypeptide(L)'
;MSLWVPFEKFNLELLKRTTIYDRHQLENMYGQWTTYANSIANVLMMVPSPDESDSCVGHLEHQPIFQSTLTNKAKCNVPANCKMYLEAGSGFGYALLHRILLFVNSKYGRNCAMFSEKEDKYLTDKLCFMAYNENQYIALSDFAVPDLFGESIALCGLLGHAHFLTNFWVKSIMMHQKVDGCFMADVSKSNEDFNEKTVNETKQWSLSQGNDMLNGFCNKHMTSVALLKVWSGYDDGVKRQSRELLENL
;
A
#
# COMPACT_ATOMS: atom_id res chain seq x y z
N MET A 1 -23.66 -7.42 14.29
CA MET A 1 -22.78 -8.25 13.46
C MET A 1 -21.54 -7.43 13.16
N SER A 2 -20.45 -7.69 13.85
CA SER A 2 -19.18 -7.03 13.58
C SER A 2 -18.64 -7.51 12.22
N LEU A 3 -18.62 -6.62 11.22
CA LEU A 3 -17.92 -6.85 9.95
C LEU A 3 -16.42 -6.78 10.21
N TRP A 4 -15.83 -7.86 10.70
CA TRP A 4 -14.38 -7.99 10.72
C TRP A 4 -13.92 -8.47 9.35
N VAL A 5 -13.02 -7.72 8.72
CA VAL A 5 -12.26 -8.24 7.59
C VAL A 5 -11.18 -9.16 8.17
N PRO A 6 -11.21 -10.48 7.90
CA PRO A 6 -10.19 -11.38 8.41
C PRO A 6 -8.86 -11.09 7.69
N PHE A 7 -7.91 -10.50 8.40
CA PHE A 7 -6.55 -10.30 7.89
C PHE A 7 -5.84 -11.63 7.69
N GLU A 8 -4.97 -11.70 6.68
CA GLU A 8 -4.10 -12.85 6.53
C GLU A 8 -3.14 -12.95 7.71
N LYS A 9 -3.04 -14.17 8.28
CA LYS A 9 -1.99 -14.48 9.23
C LYS A 9 -0.64 -14.24 8.54
N PHE A 10 0.27 -13.58 9.24
CA PHE A 10 1.62 -13.34 8.73
C PHE A 10 2.27 -14.65 8.28
N ASN A 11 2.77 -14.65 7.06
CA ASN A 11 3.42 -15.82 6.49
C ASN A 11 4.93 -15.75 6.76
N LEU A 12 5.37 -16.40 7.84
CA LEU A 12 6.78 -16.44 8.24
C LEU A 12 7.68 -17.16 7.22
N GLU A 13 7.12 -18.02 6.36
CA GLU A 13 7.90 -18.65 5.28
C GLU A 13 8.29 -17.65 4.20
N LEU A 14 7.52 -16.57 4.02
CA LEU A 14 7.91 -15.49 3.11
C LEU A 14 9.11 -14.72 3.65
N LEU A 15 9.25 -14.54 4.97
CA LEU A 15 10.42 -13.90 5.60
C LEU A 15 11.71 -14.67 5.27
N LYS A 16 11.67 -16.00 5.31
CA LYS A 16 12.84 -16.85 5.03
C LYS A 16 13.31 -16.77 3.57
N ARG A 17 12.43 -16.38 2.65
CA ARG A 17 12.72 -16.24 1.21
C ARG A 17 13.17 -14.82 0.84
N THR A 18 13.04 -13.88 1.76
CA THR A 18 13.43 -12.49 1.55
C THR A 18 14.93 -12.40 1.34
N THR A 19 15.34 -11.80 0.22
CA THR A 19 16.75 -11.53 -0.08
C THR A 19 17.04 -10.07 0.22
N ILE A 20 18.10 -9.82 0.99
CA ILE A 20 18.60 -8.47 1.24
C ILE A 20 19.65 -8.17 0.17
N TYR A 21 19.44 -7.10 -0.59
CA TYR A 21 20.35 -6.70 -1.66
C TYR A 21 21.21 -5.52 -1.24
N ASP A 22 22.45 -5.49 -1.72
CA ASP A 22 23.29 -4.30 -1.63
C ASP A 22 22.89 -3.25 -2.69
N ARG A 23 23.45 -2.04 -2.56
CA ARG A 23 23.20 -0.93 -3.48
C ARG A 23 23.53 -1.28 -4.92
N HIS A 24 24.65 -1.97 -5.17
CA HIS A 24 25.08 -2.28 -6.54
C HIS A 24 24.12 -3.27 -7.20
N GLN A 25 23.66 -4.28 -6.47
CA GLN A 25 22.65 -5.23 -6.94
C GLN A 25 21.34 -4.53 -7.28
N LEU A 26 20.89 -3.58 -6.44
CA LEU A 26 19.66 -2.82 -6.68
C LEU A 26 19.79 -1.84 -7.84
N GLU A 27 20.94 -1.18 -8.00
CA GLU A 27 21.23 -0.32 -9.15
C GLU A 27 21.30 -1.12 -10.46
N ASN A 28 21.73 -2.38 -10.42
CA ASN A 28 21.65 -3.26 -11.58
C ASN A 28 20.19 -3.62 -11.96
N MET A 29 19.27 -3.64 -10.99
CA MET A 29 17.85 -3.92 -11.22
C MET A 29 17.05 -2.68 -11.67
N TYR A 30 17.28 -1.53 -11.01
CA TYR A 30 16.45 -0.33 -11.16
C TYR A 30 17.17 0.83 -11.86
N GLY A 31 18.47 0.71 -12.14
CA GLY A 31 19.31 1.79 -12.61
C GLY A 31 19.74 2.74 -11.49
N GLN A 32 20.52 3.77 -11.85
CA GLN A 32 20.91 4.84 -10.92
C GLN A 32 19.70 5.58 -10.36
N TRP A 33 19.82 6.10 -9.14
CA TRP A 33 18.68 6.67 -8.41
C TRP A 33 17.97 7.78 -9.20
N THR A 34 18.72 8.65 -9.86
CA THR A 34 18.17 9.73 -10.69
C THR A 34 17.34 9.19 -11.86
N THR A 35 17.79 8.12 -12.51
CA THR A 35 17.06 7.45 -13.60
C THR A 35 15.80 6.79 -13.08
N TYR A 36 15.90 6.09 -11.95
CA TYR A 36 14.76 5.47 -11.28
C TYR A 36 13.71 6.51 -10.88
N ALA A 37 14.11 7.58 -10.19
CA ALA A 37 13.25 8.67 -9.76
C ALA A 37 12.51 9.34 -10.93
N ASN A 38 13.21 9.59 -12.04
CA ASN A 38 12.59 10.12 -13.25
C ASN A 38 11.60 9.14 -13.88
N SER A 39 11.88 7.84 -13.80
CA SER A 39 11.01 6.79 -14.34
C SER A 39 9.71 6.70 -13.54
N ILE A 40 9.77 6.69 -12.20
CA ILE A 40 8.58 6.67 -11.34
C ILE A 40 7.76 7.96 -11.41
N ALA A 41 8.36 9.09 -11.76
CA ALA A 41 7.63 10.34 -11.98
C ALA A 41 6.80 10.33 -13.28
N ASN A 42 7.14 9.48 -14.26
CA ASN A 42 6.43 9.39 -15.54
C ASN A 42 5.32 8.33 -15.51
N VAL A 43 4.36 8.52 -14.61
CA VAL A 43 3.29 7.54 -14.32
C VAL A 43 2.40 7.21 -15.51
N LEU A 44 2.24 8.14 -16.48
CA LEU A 44 1.41 7.95 -17.67
C LEU A 44 2.00 6.93 -18.65
N MET A 45 3.31 6.66 -18.58
CA MET A 45 3.98 5.67 -19.43
C MET A 45 4.02 4.28 -18.79
N MET A 46 3.49 4.14 -17.57
CA MET A 46 3.42 2.87 -16.87
C MET A 46 2.11 2.15 -17.15
N VAL A 47 2.11 0.83 -16.94
CA VAL A 47 0.93 -0.02 -17.17
C VAL A 47 0.59 -0.80 -15.89
N PRO A 48 -0.60 -0.66 -15.31
CA PRO A 48 -1.62 0.31 -15.69
C PRO A 48 -1.16 1.74 -15.38
N SER A 49 -1.59 2.69 -16.21
CA SER A 49 -1.58 4.11 -15.86
C SER A 49 -2.59 4.38 -14.73
N PRO A 50 -2.51 5.55 -14.05
CA PRO A 50 -3.48 5.89 -13.00
C PRO A 50 -4.94 5.79 -13.47
N ASP A 51 -5.27 6.35 -14.63
CA ASP A 51 -6.63 6.32 -15.19
C ASP A 51 -7.12 4.89 -15.51
N GLU A 52 -6.23 4.05 -16.06
CA GLU A 52 -6.55 2.63 -16.33
C GLU A 52 -6.79 1.86 -15.03
N SER A 53 -5.97 2.11 -14.01
CA SER A 53 -6.14 1.51 -12.69
C SER A 53 -7.45 1.95 -12.04
N ASP A 54 -7.74 3.25 -12.06
CA ASP A 54 -8.97 3.82 -11.49
C ASP A 54 -10.21 3.26 -12.19
N SER A 55 -10.15 3.09 -13.52
CA SER A 55 -11.19 2.41 -14.28
C SER A 55 -11.41 0.97 -13.78
N CYS A 56 -10.34 0.21 -13.54
CA CYS A 56 -10.42 -1.16 -13.03
C CYS A 56 -10.96 -1.23 -11.59
N VAL A 57 -10.55 -0.30 -10.72
CA VAL A 57 -11.12 -0.15 -9.37
C VAL A 57 -12.61 0.16 -9.46
N GLY A 58 -13.00 1.12 -10.32
CA GLY A 58 -14.41 1.44 -10.57
C GLY A 58 -15.22 0.22 -11.03
N HIS A 59 -14.67 -0.61 -11.92
CA HIS A 59 -15.34 -1.86 -12.33
C HIS A 59 -15.48 -2.87 -11.19
N LEU A 60 -14.49 -2.98 -10.30
CA LEU A 60 -14.60 -3.79 -9.08
C LEU A 60 -15.67 -3.22 -8.14
N GLU A 61 -15.78 -1.89 -8.05
CA GLU A 61 -16.71 -1.23 -7.14
C GLU A 61 -18.19 -1.48 -7.45
N HIS A 62 -18.50 -1.70 -8.73
CA HIS A 62 -19.84 -2.04 -9.18
C HIS A 62 -20.20 -3.53 -8.98
N GLN A 63 -19.23 -4.38 -8.58
CA GLN A 63 -19.52 -5.77 -8.25
C GLN A 63 -20.25 -5.88 -6.91
N PRO A 64 -21.13 -6.87 -6.73
CA PRO A 64 -21.67 -7.18 -5.41
C PRO A 64 -20.54 -7.60 -4.46
N ILE A 65 -20.74 -7.40 -3.16
CA ILE A 65 -19.90 -8.02 -2.14
C ILE A 65 -20.31 -9.49 -2.06
N PHE A 66 -19.41 -10.38 -2.45
CA PHE A 66 -19.69 -11.81 -2.47
C PHE A 66 -19.61 -12.39 -1.06
N GLN A 67 -20.58 -13.22 -0.68
CA GLN A 67 -20.50 -13.93 0.59
C GLN A 67 -19.43 -15.02 0.52
N SER A 68 -18.69 -15.20 1.62
CA SER A 68 -17.72 -16.29 1.72
C SER A 68 -18.46 -17.63 1.73
N THR A 69 -18.26 -18.46 0.72
CA THR A 69 -18.79 -19.82 0.68
C THR A 69 -17.65 -20.82 0.91
N LEU A 70 -17.95 -21.92 1.59
CA LEU A 70 -16.97 -22.96 1.96
C LEU A 70 -16.31 -23.64 0.76
N THR A 71 -16.89 -23.54 -0.44
CA THR A 71 -16.58 -24.43 -1.55
C THR A 71 -15.83 -23.78 -2.69
N ASN A 72 -15.89 -22.46 -2.87
CA ASN A 72 -15.04 -21.70 -3.81
C ASN A 72 -15.25 -20.19 -3.63
N LYS A 73 -14.17 -19.41 -3.76
CA LYS A 73 -14.27 -17.95 -3.85
C LYS A 73 -14.90 -17.55 -5.19
N ALA A 74 -15.88 -16.64 -5.16
CA ALA A 74 -16.49 -16.10 -6.36
C ALA A 74 -15.44 -15.44 -7.27
N LYS A 75 -15.63 -15.44 -8.58
CA LYS A 75 -14.74 -14.72 -9.51
C LYS A 75 -15.26 -13.32 -9.77
N CYS A 76 -14.38 -12.32 -9.74
CA CYS A 76 -14.74 -10.95 -10.08
C CYS A 76 -15.02 -10.84 -11.59
N ASN A 77 -16.13 -10.19 -11.95
CA ASN A 77 -16.45 -9.91 -13.34
C ASN A 77 -15.88 -8.54 -13.76
N VAL A 78 -14.58 -8.51 -14.02
CA VAL A 78 -13.86 -7.32 -14.49
C VAL A 78 -13.48 -7.43 -15.96
N PRO A 79 -13.32 -6.31 -16.67
CA PRO A 79 -12.81 -6.29 -18.05
C PRO A 79 -11.49 -7.04 -18.23
N ALA A 80 -11.28 -7.60 -19.44
CA ALA A 80 -10.11 -8.42 -19.74
C ALA A 80 -8.78 -7.64 -19.64
N ASN A 81 -8.78 -6.35 -19.98
CA ASN A 81 -7.61 -5.48 -19.82
C ASN A 81 -7.20 -5.35 -18.34
N CYS A 82 -8.16 -5.26 -17.40
CA CYS A 82 -7.84 -5.24 -15.97
C CYS A 82 -7.09 -6.49 -15.52
N LYS A 83 -7.47 -7.67 -16.05
CA LYS A 83 -6.76 -8.92 -15.78
C LYS A 83 -5.38 -8.93 -16.44
N MET A 84 -5.30 -8.50 -17.70
CA MET A 84 -4.03 -8.38 -18.41
C MET A 84 -3.02 -7.49 -17.67
N TYR A 85 -3.45 -6.38 -17.07
CA TYR A 85 -2.57 -5.52 -16.26
C TYR A 85 -2.00 -6.26 -15.04
N LEU A 86 -2.78 -7.14 -14.39
CA LEU A 86 -2.30 -7.95 -13.27
C LEU A 86 -1.20 -8.92 -13.66
N GLU A 87 -1.24 -9.47 -14.87
CA GLU A 87 -0.25 -10.44 -15.36
C GLU A 87 0.97 -9.77 -15.99
N ALA A 88 0.73 -8.79 -16.86
CA ALA A 88 1.72 -8.23 -17.78
C ALA A 88 1.98 -6.72 -17.60
N GLY A 89 1.51 -6.11 -16.51
CA GLY A 89 1.81 -4.72 -16.19
C GLY A 89 3.28 -4.47 -15.84
N SER A 90 3.61 -3.18 -15.70
CA SER A 90 4.89 -2.67 -15.21
C SER A 90 5.24 -3.23 -13.84
N GLY A 91 6.54 -3.49 -13.62
CA GLY A 91 7.06 -4.23 -12.49
C GLY A 91 7.70 -3.39 -11.38
N PHE A 92 7.46 -2.07 -11.37
CA PHE A 92 7.98 -1.14 -10.37
C PHE A 92 7.07 0.10 -10.30
N GLY A 93 7.28 0.94 -9.30
CA GLY A 93 6.60 2.21 -9.11
C GLY A 93 5.11 2.06 -8.82
N TYR A 94 4.37 3.15 -9.06
CA TYR A 94 2.94 3.21 -8.80
C TYR A 94 2.15 2.14 -9.56
N ALA A 95 2.54 1.80 -10.78
CA ALA A 95 1.87 0.75 -11.55
C ALA A 95 1.98 -0.63 -10.89
N LEU A 96 3.12 -0.96 -10.26
CA LEU A 96 3.25 -2.19 -9.48
C LEU A 96 2.28 -2.19 -8.30
N LEU A 97 2.21 -1.09 -7.55
CA LEU A 97 1.36 -0.99 -6.37
C LEU A 97 -0.12 -0.99 -6.75
N HIS A 98 -0.51 -0.36 -7.85
CA HIS A 98 -1.87 -0.38 -8.36
C HIS A 98 -2.32 -1.79 -8.78
N ARG A 99 -1.42 -2.64 -9.30
CA ARG A 99 -1.73 -4.07 -9.53
C ARG A 99 -2.03 -4.78 -8.21
N ILE A 100 -1.26 -4.49 -7.15
CA ILE A 100 -1.48 -5.06 -5.82
C ILE A 100 -2.79 -4.51 -5.22
N LEU A 101 -3.09 -3.23 -5.41
CA LEU A 101 -4.32 -2.56 -4.97
C LEU A 101 -5.58 -3.23 -5.55
N LEU A 102 -5.54 -3.64 -6.82
CA LEU A 102 -6.65 -4.39 -7.44
C LEU A 102 -6.87 -5.76 -6.77
N PHE A 103 -5.80 -6.46 -6.35
CA PHE A 103 -5.92 -7.68 -5.56
C PHE A 103 -6.47 -7.40 -4.14
N VAL A 104 -6.04 -6.32 -3.49
CA VAL A 104 -6.55 -5.90 -2.18
C VAL A 104 -8.06 -5.59 -2.28
N ASN A 105 -8.49 -4.83 -3.28
CA ASN A 105 -9.90 -4.47 -3.48
C ASN A 105 -10.77 -5.68 -3.83
N SER A 106 -10.31 -6.56 -4.71
CA SER A 106 -11.04 -7.80 -5.02
C SER A 106 -11.16 -8.71 -3.79
N LYS A 107 -10.07 -8.88 -3.04
CA LYS A 107 -10.02 -9.77 -1.88
C LYS A 107 -10.83 -9.27 -0.69
N TYR A 108 -10.60 -8.01 -0.28
CA TYR A 108 -11.15 -7.46 0.95
C TYR A 108 -12.37 -6.56 0.72
N GLY A 109 -12.43 -5.86 -0.41
CA GLY A 109 -13.58 -5.00 -0.75
C GLY A 109 -14.76 -5.77 -1.34
N ARG A 110 -14.50 -6.77 -2.19
CA ARG A 110 -15.55 -7.52 -2.91
C ARG A 110 -15.64 -9.00 -2.54
N ASN A 111 -14.63 -9.53 -1.87
CA ASN A 111 -14.52 -10.95 -1.54
C ASN A 111 -14.66 -11.88 -2.77
N CYS A 112 -14.05 -11.48 -3.89
CA CYS A 112 -13.92 -12.30 -5.09
C CYS A 112 -12.44 -12.49 -5.47
N ALA A 113 -12.18 -13.42 -6.38
CA ALA A 113 -10.88 -13.69 -6.98
C ALA A 113 -10.83 -13.09 -8.40
N MET A 114 -9.71 -12.47 -8.77
CA MET A 114 -9.51 -11.94 -10.13
C MET A 114 -9.40 -13.07 -11.15
N PHE A 115 -8.68 -14.14 -10.79
CA PHE A 115 -8.53 -15.34 -11.62
C PHE A 115 -8.99 -16.60 -10.88
N SER A 116 -8.32 -16.90 -9.77
CA SER A 116 -8.60 -17.98 -8.82
C SER A 116 -7.83 -17.72 -7.53
N GLU A 117 -8.26 -18.26 -6.39
CA GLU A 117 -7.57 -18.00 -5.12
C GLU A 117 -6.08 -18.40 -5.13
N LYS A 118 -5.76 -19.53 -5.75
CA LYS A 118 -4.38 -20.01 -5.87
C LYS A 118 -3.52 -19.12 -6.77
N GLU A 119 -4.07 -18.70 -7.90
CA GLU A 119 -3.36 -17.87 -8.88
C GLU A 119 -3.19 -16.45 -8.39
N ASP A 120 -4.24 -15.87 -7.81
CA ASP A 120 -4.21 -14.57 -7.16
C ASP A 120 -3.15 -14.57 -6.06
N LYS A 121 -3.09 -15.61 -5.22
CA LYS A 121 -2.06 -15.73 -4.18
C LYS A 121 -0.64 -15.77 -4.75
N TYR A 122 -0.43 -16.54 -5.82
CA TYR A 122 0.87 -16.62 -6.48
C TYR A 122 1.29 -15.27 -7.07
N LEU A 123 0.37 -14.58 -7.76
CA LEU A 123 0.63 -13.27 -8.34
C LEU A 123 0.87 -12.22 -7.26
N THR A 124 0.05 -12.15 -6.21
CA THR A 124 0.26 -11.22 -5.10
C THR A 124 1.62 -11.45 -4.43
N ASP A 125 2.01 -12.72 -4.22
CA ASP A 125 3.31 -13.02 -3.61
C ASP A 125 4.46 -12.52 -4.47
N LYS A 126 4.39 -12.80 -5.78
CA LYS A 126 5.39 -12.34 -6.75
C LYS A 126 5.48 -10.81 -6.78
N LEU A 127 4.35 -10.12 -6.87
CA LEU A 127 4.30 -8.66 -6.94
C LEU A 127 4.80 -8.01 -5.65
N CYS A 128 4.43 -8.55 -4.48
CA CYS A 128 4.92 -8.06 -3.21
C CYS A 128 6.42 -8.31 -2.99
N PHE A 129 6.99 -9.39 -3.53
CA PHE A 129 8.45 -9.54 -3.55
C PHE A 129 9.14 -8.50 -4.43
N MET A 130 8.54 -8.15 -5.58
CA MET A 130 9.06 -7.07 -6.43
C MET A 130 8.99 -5.72 -5.72
N ALA A 131 7.87 -5.43 -5.04
CA ALA A 131 7.70 -4.21 -4.26
C ALA A 131 8.65 -4.14 -3.06
N TYR A 132 8.98 -5.30 -2.47
CA TYR A 132 9.94 -5.37 -1.38
C TYR A 132 11.35 -4.98 -1.84
N ASN A 133 11.78 -5.50 -2.99
CA ASN A 133 13.09 -5.15 -3.56
C ASN A 133 13.16 -3.65 -3.91
N GLU A 134 12.07 -3.10 -4.44
CA GLU A 134 11.98 -1.67 -4.72
C GLU A 134 12.05 -0.83 -3.42
N ASN A 135 11.36 -1.26 -2.36
CA ASN A 135 11.43 -0.60 -1.06
C ASN A 135 12.83 -0.64 -0.43
N GLN A 136 13.61 -1.71 -0.64
CA GLN A 136 15.01 -1.71 -0.23
C GLN A 136 15.79 -0.60 -0.93
N TYR A 137 15.55 -0.40 -2.23
CA TYR A 137 16.22 0.65 -2.99
C TYR A 137 15.82 2.06 -2.55
N ILE A 138 14.54 2.28 -2.28
CA ILE A 138 14.02 3.53 -1.72
C ILE A 138 14.61 3.78 -0.33
N ALA A 139 14.69 2.75 0.53
CA ALA A 139 15.25 2.86 1.87
C ALA A 139 16.76 3.19 1.86
N LEU A 140 17.51 2.65 0.89
CA LEU A 140 18.92 3.02 0.67
C LEU A 140 19.08 4.43 0.11
N SER A 141 18.02 5.04 -0.39
CA SER A 141 18.01 6.40 -0.92
C SER A 141 17.27 7.34 0.04
N ASP A 142 17.50 7.13 1.34
CA ASP A 142 16.98 7.94 2.45
C ASP A 142 15.46 8.14 2.42
N PHE A 143 14.72 7.14 1.95
CA PHE A 143 13.25 7.16 1.86
C PHE A 143 12.71 8.31 0.99
N ALA A 144 13.45 8.72 -0.04
CA ALA A 144 13.16 9.90 -0.84
C ALA A 144 11.80 9.91 -1.59
N VAL A 145 11.09 8.77 -1.65
CA VAL A 145 9.70 8.68 -2.15
C VAL A 145 8.80 8.02 -1.10
N PRO A 146 8.45 8.75 -0.02
CA PRO A 146 7.79 8.19 1.15
C PRO A 146 6.36 7.72 0.88
N ASP A 147 5.69 8.32 -0.10
CA ASP A 147 4.36 7.95 -0.57
C ASP A 147 4.35 6.53 -1.15
N LEU A 148 5.17 6.28 -2.18
CA LEU A 148 5.35 4.96 -2.80
C LEU A 148 5.84 3.90 -1.78
N PHE A 149 6.78 4.28 -0.91
CA PHE A 149 7.30 3.41 0.14
C PHE A 149 6.24 3.02 1.18
N GLY A 150 5.40 3.97 1.57
CA GLY A 150 4.30 3.76 2.50
C GLY A 150 3.20 2.89 1.92
N GLU A 151 2.85 3.13 0.65
CA GLU A 151 1.82 2.39 -0.07
C GLU A 151 2.16 0.90 -0.19
N SER A 152 3.40 0.57 -0.53
CA SER A 152 3.84 -0.82 -0.64
C SER A 152 3.80 -1.55 0.71
N ILE A 153 4.20 -0.89 1.80
CA ILE A 153 4.12 -1.44 3.16
C ILE A 153 2.67 -1.68 3.57
N ALA A 154 1.77 -0.74 3.27
CA ALA A 154 0.35 -0.88 3.59
C ALA A 154 -0.28 -2.03 2.80
N LEU A 155 -0.15 -2.03 1.47
CA LEU A 155 -0.81 -3.00 0.59
C LEU A 155 -0.27 -4.43 0.80
N CYS A 156 1.05 -4.62 0.82
CA CYS A 156 1.63 -5.94 1.02
C CYS A 156 1.51 -6.42 2.47
N GLY A 157 1.53 -5.50 3.45
CA GLY A 157 1.24 -5.80 4.84
C GLY A 157 -0.18 -6.38 5.02
N LEU A 158 -1.18 -5.80 4.35
CA LEU A 158 -2.55 -6.33 4.33
C LEU A 158 -2.64 -7.74 3.72
N LEU A 159 -1.74 -8.10 2.81
CA LEU A 159 -1.64 -9.42 2.19
C LEU A 159 -0.73 -10.38 2.97
N GLY A 160 -0.38 -10.05 4.22
CA GLY A 160 0.36 -10.93 5.13
C GLY A 160 1.88 -10.96 4.92
N HIS A 161 2.45 -10.06 4.12
CA HIS A 161 3.89 -9.95 3.89
C HIS A 161 4.59 -9.21 5.04
N ALA A 162 4.89 -9.94 6.12
CA ALA A 162 5.47 -9.35 7.34
C ALA A 162 6.86 -8.72 7.17
N HIS A 163 7.62 -9.05 6.11
CA HIS A 163 8.97 -8.48 5.91
C HIS A 163 8.96 -6.96 5.70
N PHE A 164 7.81 -6.39 5.32
CA PHE A 164 7.63 -4.95 5.21
C PHE A 164 7.53 -4.24 6.57
N LEU A 165 7.21 -4.97 7.65
CA LEU A 165 6.92 -4.41 8.97
C LEU A 165 8.16 -4.31 9.87
N THR A 166 9.32 -4.04 9.29
CA THR A 166 10.54 -3.81 10.09
C THR A 166 10.38 -2.55 10.94
N ASN A 167 10.97 -2.55 12.13
CA ASN A 167 10.89 -1.41 13.05
C ASN A 167 11.38 -0.11 12.39
N PHE A 168 12.48 -0.20 11.63
CA PHE A 168 13.07 0.93 10.93
C PHE A 168 12.13 1.49 9.86
N TRP A 169 11.58 0.64 8.99
CA TRP A 169 10.69 1.07 7.91
C TRP A 169 9.39 1.67 8.41
N VAL A 170 8.79 1.04 9.42
CA VAL A 170 7.57 1.55 10.05
C VAL A 170 7.85 2.90 10.69
N LYS A 171 8.96 3.05 11.44
CA LYS A 171 9.33 4.35 12.02
C LYS A 171 9.52 5.42 10.94
N SER A 172 10.17 5.09 9.82
CA SER A 172 10.38 6.05 8.74
C SER A 172 9.05 6.61 8.20
N ILE A 173 8.06 5.76 7.94
CA ILE A 173 6.73 6.23 7.52
C ILE A 173 6.07 7.08 8.61
N MET A 174 6.19 6.67 9.88
CA MET A 174 5.55 7.40 10.98
C MET A 174 6.13 8.80 11.20
N MET A 175 7.35 9.10 10.71
CA MET A 175 7.89 10.48 10.73
C MET A 175 7.10 11.44 9.84
N HIS A 176 6.35 10.92 8.87
CA HIS A 176 5.46 11.69 8.01
C HIS A 176 4.09 11.95 8.65
N GLN A 177 3.80 11.34 9.82
CA GLN A 177 2.54 11.52 10.52
C GLN A 177 2.58 12.80 11.40
N LYS A 178 1.56 13.63 11.27
CA LYS A 178 1.28 14.77 12.14
C LYS A 178 0.52 14.34 13.39
N VAL A 179 0.50 15.22 14.40
CA VAL A 179 -0.20 14.99 15.68
C VAL A 179 -1.71 14.75 15.51
N ASP A 180 -2.32 15.35 14.47
CA ASP A 180 -3.73 15.17 14.14
C ASP A 180 -4.04 13.85 13.39
N GLY A 181 -3.00 13.05 13.11
CA GLY A 181 -3.07 11.78 12.42
C GLY A 181 -2.90 11.85 10.91
N CYS A 182 -2.79 13.05 10.32
CA CYS A 182 -2.58 13.21 8.88
C CYS A 182 -1.15 12.89 8.45
N PHE A 183 -0.98 12.48 7.20
CA PHE A 183 0.35 12.19 6.62
C PHE A 183 0.72 13.23 5.57
N MET A 184 2.00 13.60 5.54
CA MET A 184 2.56 14.57 4.62
C MET A 184 3.69 13.96 3.78
N ALA A 185 3.75 14.32 2.50
CA ALA A 185 4.85 13.89 1.61
C ALA A 185 6.21 14.49 2.03
N ASP A 186 6.18 15.67 2.66
CA ASP A 186 7.37 16.40 3.11
C ASP A 186 7.42 16.41 4.65
N VAL A 187 8.47 15.82 5.23
CA VAL A 187 8.71 15.75 6.68
C VAL A 187 8.90 17.14 7.29
N SER A 188 9.42 18.11 6.53
CA SER A 188 9.58 19.48 7.06
C SER A 188 8.23 20.12 7.41
N LYS A 189 7.17 19.72 6.70
CA LYS A 189 5.78 20.15 6.93
C LYS A 189 5.04 19.32 7.98
N SER A 190 5.60 18.19 8.43
CA SER A 190 4.99 17.40 9.51
C SER A 190 5.22 18.02 10.88
N ASN A 191 6.31 18.79 11.05
CA ASN A 191 6.67 19.53 12.26
C ASN A 191 6.08 20.94 12.34
N GLU A 192 5.34 21.40 11.33
CA GLU A 192 4.58 22.63 11.46
C GLU A 192 3.42 22.40 12.42
N ASP A 193 3.63 22.84 13.67
CA ASP A 193 2.67 22.80 14.75
C ASP A 193 1.33 23.35 14.29
N PHE A 194 0.27 22.66 14.71
CA PHE A 194 -1.08 23.18 14.70
C PHE A 194 -1.10 24.49 15.48
N ASN A 195 -1.00 25.63 14.80
CA ASN A 195 -1.32 26.90 15.43
C ASN A 195 -2.84 26.88 15.69
N GLU A 196 -3.19 26.51 16.93
CA GLU A 196 -4.56 26.43 17.46
C GLU A 196 -5.36 27.73 17.23
N LYS A 197 -4.66 28.85 17.00
CA LYS A 197 -5.24 30.17 16.73
C LYS A 197 -5.91 30.33 15.36
N THR A 198 -5.64 29.48 14.36
CA THR A 198 -6.31 29.56 13.03
C THR A 198 -7.55 28.67 12.91
N VAL A 199 -7.88 27.88 13.95
CA VAL A 199 -8.93 26.85 13.91
C VAL A 199 -10.35 27.42 14.10
N ASN A 200 -10.47 28.69 14.50
CA ASN A 200 -11.77 29.22 14.95
C ASN A 200 -12.77 29.61 13.85
N GLU A 201 -12.47 29.53 12.54
CA GLU A 201 -13.45 30.05 11.56
C GLU A 201 -13.83 29.18 10.36
N THR A 202 -13.16 28.10 9.97
CA THR A 202 -13.66 27.28 8.85
C THR A 202 -13.14 25.83 8.84
N LYS A 203 -13.65 24.98 9.73
CA LYS A 203 -13.65 23.51 9.49
C LYS A 203 -14.71 23.15 8.44
N GLN A 204 -14.60 23.72 7.24
CA GLN A 204 -15.40 23.28 6.12
C GLN A 204 -14.62 22.16 5.43
N TRP A 205 -15.07 20.93 5.65
CA TRP A 205 -14.58 19.76 4.93
C TRP A 205 -14.90 19.96 3.45
N SER A 206 -13.89 20.30 2.64
CA SER A 206 -14.01 20.19 1.20
C SER A 206 -13.20 18.98 0.74
N LEU A 207 -13.85 18.09 0.00
CA LEU A 207 -13.16 17.17 -0.88
C LEU A 207 -12.63 18.04 -2.03
N SER A 208 -11.48 18.67 -1.81
CA SER A 208 -10.83 19.43 -2.87
C SER A 208 -10.41 18.46 -3.99
N GLN A 209 -10.45 18.92 -5.24
CA GLN A 209 -10.00 18.12 -6.40
C GLN A 209 -8.47 17.93 -6.46
N GLY A 210 -7.71 18.43 -5.46
CA GLY A 210 -6.26 18.32 -5.40
C GLY A 210 -5.76 17.12 -4.59
N ASN A 211 -4.43 16.97 -4.53
CA ASN A 211 -3.74 15.99 -3.68
C ASN A 211 -3.84 16.31 -2.18
N ASP A 212 -4.47 17.43 -1.83
CA ASP A 212 -4.54 17.96 -0.49
C ASP A 212 -5.98 17.90 0.06
N MET A 213 -6.10 17.37 1.27
CA MET A 213 -7.30 17.41 2.10
C MET A 213 -7.10 18.38 3.25
N LEU A 214 -8.21 18.80 3.87
CA LEU A 214 -8.19 19.77 4.97
C LEU A 214 -7.37 21.02 4.61
N ASN A 215 -7.67 21.69 3.51
CA ASN A 215 -6.98 22.94 3.11
C ASN A 215 -5.43 22.85 3.04
N GLY A 216 -4.86 21.72 2.62
CA GLY A 216 -3.40 21.56 2.55
C GLY A 216 -2.76 20.92 3.78
N PHE A 217 -3.54 20.64 4.83
CA PHE A 217 -3.02 20.04 6.06
C PHE A 217 -2.75 18.55 5.96
N CYS A 218 -3.36 17.86 4.99
CA CYS A 218 -3.22 16.41 4.83
C CYS A 218 -2.99 16.06 3.37
N ASN A 219 -1.96 15.26 3.09
CA ASN A 219 -1.84 14.65 1.78
C ASN A 219 -2.89 13.53 1.64
N LYS A 220 -3.78 13.65 0.66
CA LYS A 220 -4.89 12.74 0.40
C LYS A 220 -4.40 11.30 0.23
N HIS A 221 -3.37 11.10 -0.60
CA HIS A 221 -2.89 9.78 -0.97
C HIS A 221 -2.25 9.07 0.23
N MET A 222 -1.22 9.68 0.83
CA MET A 222 -0.53 9.12 1.99
C MET A 222 -1.46 8.91 3.18
N THR A 223 -2.40 9.84 3.43
CA THR A 223 -3.36 9.68 4.53
C THR A 223 -4.32 8.53 4.26
N SER A 224 -4.77 8.36 3.01
CA SER A 224 -5.63 7.22 2.63
C SER A 224 -4.89 5.89 2.78
N VAL A 225 -3.63 5.82 2.37
CA VAL A 225 -2.74 4.67 2.57
C VAL A 225 -2.57 4.36 4.06
N ALA A 226 -2.38 5.37 4.91
CA ALA A 226 -2.29 5.18 6.35
C ALA A 226 -3.62 4.73 6.99
N LEU A 227 -4.77 5.13 6.45
CA LEU A 227 -6.08 4.66 6.92
C LEU A 227 -6.31 3.16 6.65
N LEU A 228 -5.70 2.61 5.60
CA LEU A 228 -5.68 1.15 5.39
C LEU A 228 -5.06 0.42 6.59
N LYS A 229 -4.13 1.05 7.32
CA LYS A 229 -3.56 0.56 8.58
C LYS A 229 -4.51 0.80 9.76
N VAL A 230 -5.25 1.90 9.83
CA VAL A 230 -6.15 2.19 10.99
C VAL A 230 -7.33 1.21 11.06
N TRP A 231 -7.78 0.66 9.93
CA TRP A 231 -8.74 -0.46 9.94
C TRP A 231 -8.19 -1.76 10.56
N SER A 232 -6.88 -1.85 10.81
CA SER A 232 -6.22 -2.95 11.53
C SER A 232 -5.98 -2.69 13.03
N GLY A 233 -6.30 -1.49 13.53
CA GLY A 233 -5.87 -1.02 14.85
C GLY A 233 -6.89 -1.13 16.00
N TYR A 234 -8.11 -1.61 15.75
CA TYR A 234 -9.14 -1.78 16.79
C TYR A 234 -9.20 -3.23 17.31
N ASP A 235 -8.04 -3.81 17.65
CA ASP A 235 -7.98 -5.07 18.41
C ASP A 235 -6.79 -5.05 19.40
N ASP A 236 -7.09 -5.25 20.68
CA ASP A 236 -6.11 -5.42 21.76
C ASP A 236 -5.31 -6.74 21.63
N GLY A 237 -5.66 -7.62 20.68
CA GLY A 237 -4.94 -8.85 20.36
C GLY A 237 -3.55 -8.66 19.73
N VAL A 238 -3.36 -7.65 18.87
CA VAL A 238 -2.08 -7.41 18.16
C VAL A 238 -0.99 -6.92 19.11
N LYS A 239 -1.36 -6.20 20.19
CA LYS A 239 -0.44 -5.82 21.28
C LYS A 239 0.12 -7.03 22.03
N ARG A 240 -0.55 -8.18 22.00
CA ARG A 240 -0.10 -9.40 22.68
C ARG A 240 0.94 -10.15 21.85
N GLN A 241 0.69 -10.28 20.55
CA GLN A 241 1.56 -11.01 19.63
C GLN A 241 2.87 -10.25 19.34
N SER A 242 2.82 -8.91 19.31
CA SER A 242 4.01 -8.05 19.19
C SER A 242 4.85 -8.00 20.47
N ARG A 243 4.25 -8.18 21.66
CA ARG A 243 4.98 -8.29 22.92
C ARG A 243 5.72 -9.63 23.04
N GLU A 244 5.08 -10.72 22.66
CA GLU A 244 5.70 -12.06 22.63
C GLU A 244 6.88 -12.16 21.63
N LEU A 245 6.85 -11.37 20.54
CA LEU A 245 7.95 -11.28 19.56
C LEU A 245 9.14 -10.45 20.06
N LEU A 246 8.92 -9.46 20.93
CA LEU A 246 9.97 -8.63 21.51
C LEU A 246 10.59 -9.22 22.79
N GLU A 247 9.89 -10.15 23.44
CA GLU A 247 10.40 -10.86 24.64
C GLU A 247 11.19 -12.13 24.30
N ASN A 248 11.17 -12.58 23.03
CA ASN A 248 11.87 -13.79 22.55
C ASN A 248 12.95 -13.50 21.48
N LEU A 249 13.38 -12.24 21.35
CA LEU A 249 14.56 -11.80 20.60
C LEU A 249 15.53 -11.10 21.57
#